data_AF-A0A7L1YK26-F1
#
_entry.id   AF-A0A7L1YK26-F1
#
_cell.length_a   1.000
_cell.length_b   1.000
_cell.length_c   1.000
_cell.angle_alpha   90.00
_cell.angle_beta   90.00
_cell.angle_gamma   90.00
#
_symmetry.space_group_name_H-M   'P 1'
#
loop_
_entity.id
_entity.type
_entity.pdbx_description
1 polymer ?
#
loop_
_entity_poly.entity_id
_entity_poly.type
_entity_poly.pdbx_seq_one_letter_code
_entity_poly.pdbx_strand_id
1 'polypeptide(L)'
;PTSPPPQFKQISQAYEVLSDAHKRALYDRGGERAMKEGGLGGRGGGGGGFGSPMDIFDLFFGGGVRMRGRADRRGKTVVHQLSVSLEDLYNGSTRKLSLQKNIICRKCGGCGVREGAQRRCPKCHGSGMEVRIHQLGPSMIQQIQTVCSQCQGQGEWIRPRDCCLTCNGRKVVREKKILSVHLDKGMKDGQKITFHEEGDQVPGLEPGDIIIVLDQKEHPVFRRSGDDLIVRREISLADALCGCRQVIRTLDNRTLLISSPPGDVIRPGDLKCIPNEGMPVYRSPFQKGKLILQFEVKFPEPGWLPTDRLRQLQAFFPAQEEVMATEDTEEVELSDYTAHGGPGRRPYTGEAYHEDDFEDGMRQHVQCQTS
;
A
#
# COMPACT_ATOMS: atom_id res chain seq x y z
N PRO A 1 19.00 6.05 -3.86
CA PRO A 1 18.63 4.94 -2.95
C PRO A 1 19.42 5.07 -1.63
N THR A 2 18.87 5.81 -0.68
CA THR A 2 19.45 6.03 0.64
C THR A 2 19.45 4.70 1.40
N SER A 3 20.61 4.28 1.89
CA SER A 3 20.74 3.11 2.75
C SER A 3 19.87 3.29 4.01
N PRO A 4 19.16 2.25 4.49
CA PRO A 4 18.34 2.38 5.68
C PRO A 4 19.18 2.81 6.89
N PRO A 5 18.62 3.62 7.80
CA PRO A 5 19.32 4.13 8.98
C PRO A 5 19.88 2.97 9.82
N PRO A 6 21.05 3.14 10.46
CA PRO A 6 21.75 2.07 11.18
C PRO A 6 20.89 1.37 12.24
N GLN A 7 19.92 2.08 12.81
CA GLN A 7 18.93 1.56 13.76
C GLN A 7 18.08 0.43 13.18
N PHE A 8 17.73 0.47 11.89
CA PHE A 8 16.92 -0.58 11.27
C PHE A 8 17.67 -1.92 11.17
N LYS A 9 18.99 -1.86 10.91
CA LYS A 9 19.85 -3.05 10.85
C LYS A 9 19.98 -3.70 12.23
N GLN A 10 20.10 -2.89 13.28
CA GLN A 10 20.18 -3.36 14.66
C GLN A 10 18.88 -4.03 15.12
N ILE A 11 17.73 -3.46 14.75
CA ILE A 11 16.42 -4.04 15.09
C ILE A 11 16.21 -5.39 14.40
N SER A 12 16.56 -5.51 13.12
CA SER A 12 16.46 -6.79 12.40
C SER A 12 17.37 -7.88 12.99
N GLN A 13 18.60 -7.52 13.38
CA GLN A 13 19.53 -8.44 14.03
C GLN A 13 19.04 -8.87 15.41
N ALA A 14 18.53 -7.94 16.22
CA ALA A 14 17.98 -8.26 17.53
C ALA A 14 16.77 -9.20 17.41
N TYR A 15 15.87 -8.95 16.44
CA TYR A 15 14.72 -9.82 16.19
C TYR A 15 15.15 -11.23 15.77
N GLU A 16 16.18 -11.37 14.93
CA GLU A 16 16.68 -12.67 14.49
C GLU A 16 17.28 -13.50 15.63
N VAL A 17 17.95 -12.86 16.59
CA VAL A 17 18.53 -13.54 17.76
C VAL A 17 17.46 -13.89 18.79
N LEU A 18 16.51 -12.98 19.03
CA LEU A 18 15.49 -13.14 20.08
C LEU A 18 14.28 -13.98 19.63
N SER A 19 14.05 -14.15 18.33
CA SER A 19 12.93 -14.93 17.80
C SER A 19 13.13 -16.45 17.93
N ASP A 20 14.37 -16.92 18.04
CA ASP A 20 14.70 -18.34 18.21
C ASP A 20 15.14 -18.61 19.65
N ALA A 21 14.44 -19.53 20.34
CA ALA A 21 14.68 -19.85 21.74
C ALA A 21 16.11 -20.38 22.00
N HIS A 22 16.71 -21.07 21.02
CA HIS A 22 18.07 -21.60 21.13
C HIS A 22 19.12 -20.51 20.90
N LYS A 23 18.95 -19.65 19.89
CA LYS A 23 19.86 -18.50 19.66
C LYS A 23 19.82 -17.50 20.80
N ARG A 24 18.63 -17.26 21.35
CA ARG A 24 18.44 -16.46 22.56
C ARG A 24 19.22 -17.04 23.74
N ALA A 25 19.07 -18.34 24.01
CA ALA A 25 19.80 -19.00 25.10
C ALA A 25 21.34 -18.96 24.92
N LEU A 26 21.82 -19.00 23.67
CA LEU A 26 23.24 -18.94 23.33
C LEU A 26 23.80 -17.52 23.51
N TYR A 27 23.04 -16.50 23.11
CA TYR A 27 23.33 -15.09 23.37
C TYR A 27 23.28 -14.78 24.87
N ASP A 28 22.28 -15.28 25.58
CA ASP A 28 22.13 -15.08 27.03
C ASP A 28 23.31 -15.70 27.82
N ARG A 29 23.94 -16.75 27.27
CA ARG A 29 25.07 -17.45 27.90
C ARG A 29 26.44 -16.82 27.58
N GLY A 30 26.62 -16.24 26.39
CA GLY A 30 27.96 -15.83 25.91
C GLY A 30 28.02 -14.51 25.14
N GLY A 31 26.93 -13.75 25.14
CA GLY A 31 26.82 -12.46 24.46
C GLY A 31 27.04 -12.55 22.95
N GLU A 32 27.27 -11.39 22.32
CA GLU A 32 27.43 -11.26 20.88
C GLU A 32 28.66 -12.04 20.33
N ARG A 33 29.67 -12.30 21.19
CA ARG A 33 30.88 -13.06 20.84
C ARG A 33 30.60 -14.54 20.64
N ALA A 34 29.76 -15.15 21.47
CA ALA A 34 29.38 -16.55 21.31
C ALA A 34 28.57 -16.82 20.03
N MET A 35 27.84 -15.82 19.53
CA MET A 35 27.10 -15.92 18.27
C MET A 35 28.04 -15.89 17.04
N LYS A 36 29.16 -15.14 17.12
CA LYS A 36 30.17 -15.09 16.06
C LYS A 36 31.13 -16.27 16.08
N GLU A 37 31.48 -16.78 17.26
CA GLU A 37 32.42 -17.89 17.43
C GLU A 37 31.75 -19.27 17.44
N GLY A 38 30.43 -19.34 17.65
CA GLY A 38 29.64 -20.58 17.58
C GLY A 38 29.54 -21.23 16.19
N GLY A 39 30.18 -20.66 15.16
CA GLY A 39 30.28 -21.20 13.81
C GLY A 39 31.51 -22.07 13.52
N LEU A 40 32.42 -22.28 14.47
CA LEU A 40 33.68 -23.02 14.25
C LEU A 40 33.96 -24.09 15.33
N GLY A 41 33.03 -25.01 15.54
CA GLY A 41 33.18 -26.07 16.55
C GLY A 41 32.54 -27.41 16.17
N GLY A 42 33.00 -28.05 15.09
CA GLY A 42 32.57 -29.40 14.71
C GLY A 42 33.48 -30.04 13.66
N ARG A 43 34.26 -31.04 14.10
CA ARG A 43 35.24 -31.82 13.31
C ARG A 43 34.65 -32.44 12.03
N GLY A 44 35.37 -32.32 10.90
CA GLY A 44 35.39 -33.38 9.86
C GLY A 44 35.40 -32.96 8.39
N GLY A 45 36.58 -32.60 7.84
CA GLY A 45 37.06 -33.02 6.52
C GLY A 45 36.50 -32.38 5.22
N GLY A 46 37.40 -31.76 4.44
CA GLY A 46 37.29 -31.63 2.97
C GLY A 46 37.13 -30.21 2.45
N GLY A 47 38.22 -29.65 1.88
CA GLY A 47 38.28 -28.27 1.41
C GLY A 47 37.51 -27.97 0.12
N GLY A 48 37.17 -26.68 -0.04
CA GLY A 48 36.72 -26.10 -1.31
C GLY A 48 35.95 -24.79 -1.16
N GLY A 49 36.62 -23.67 -1.44
CA GLY A 49 36.07 -22.42 -2.02
C GLY A 49 34.81 -21.79 -1.42
N PHE A 50 34.99 -20.63 -0.77
CA PHE A 50 33.93 -19.72 -0.34
C PHE A 50 33.04 -19.25 -1.51
N GLY A 51 31.84 -19.83 -1.62
CA GLY A 51 30.67 -19.24 -2.28
C GLY A 51 29.69 -18.76 -1.22
N SER A 52 29.22 -17.51 -1.38
CA SER A 52 28.23 -16.76 -0.60
C SER A 52 27.60 -17.42 0.66
N PRO A 53 27.65 -16.77 1.85
CA PRO A 53 27.05 -17.25 3.11
C PRO A 53 25.54 -17.57 3.08
N MET A 54 24.83 -17.21 2.01
CA MET A 54 23.42 -17.54 1.80
C MET A 54 23.21 -18.98 1.32
N ASP A 55 24.16 -19.59 0.59
CA ASP A 55 23.99 -20.94 0.02
C ASP A 55 24.16 -22.06 1.08
N ILE A 56 24.86 -21.77 2.17
CA ILE A 56 25.01 -22.70 3.31
C ILE A 56 23.75 -22.70 4.19
N PHE A 57 23.03 -21.58 4.24
CA PHE A 57 21.80 -21.46 5.02
C PHE A 57 20.64 -22.27 4.40
N ASP A 58 20.57 -22.34 3.07
CA ASP A 58 19.59 -23.16 2.34
C ASP A 58 19.87 -24.67 2.46
N LEU A 59 21.14 -25.05 2.68
CA LEU A 59 21.52 -26.46 2.84
C LEU A 59 21.19 -27.00 4.24
N PHE A 60 21.22 -26.15 5.27
CA PHE A 60 21.06 -26.56 6.67
C PHE A 60 19.66 -26.33 7.25
N PHE A 61 18.91 -25.31 6.79
CA PHE A 61 17.57 -25.01 7.29
C PHE A 61 16.41 -25.48 6.37
N GLY A 62 16.70 -26.22 5.28
CA GLY A 62 15.67 -26.62 4.31
C GLY A 62 15.84 -28.01 3.64
N GLY A 63 16.70 -28.89 4.15
CA GLY A 63 17.21 -30.04 3.41
C GLY A 63 16.67 -31.44 3.78
N GLY A 64 15.39 -31.58 4.14
CA GLY A 64 14.75 -32.90 4.10
C GLY A 64 14.62 -33.36 2.66
N VAL A 65 14.93 -34.63 2.36
CA VAL A 65 14.75 -35.31 1.08
C VAL A 65 13.33 -35.07 0.55
N ARG A 66 13.12 -33.95 -0.14
CA ARG A 66 11.94 -33.73 -0.96
C ARG A 66 12.34 -34.16 -2.34
N MET A 67 11.78 -35.30 -2.73
CA MET A 67 11.49 -35.67 -4.10
C MET A 67 11.69 -34.48 -5.04
N ARG A 68 12.62 -34.60 -5.98
CA ARG A 68 12.72 -33.76 -7.18
C ARG A 68 11.54 -34.09 -8.11
N GLY A 69 10.33 -34.09 -7.56
CA GLY A 69 9.08 -34.46 -8.16
C GLY A 69 8.28 -33.19 -8.39
N ARG A 70 8.16 -32.82 -9.67
CA ARG A 70 7.25 -31.79 -10.19
C ARG A 70 7.53 -30.41 -9.59
N ALA A 71 8.55 -29.73 -10.13
CA ALA A 71 8.49 -28.27 -10.21
C ALA A 71 7.07 -27.90 -10.66
N ASP A 72 6.41 -27.06 -9.88
CA ASP A 72 4.99 -26.76 -10.01
C ASP A 72 4.68 -26.50 -11.48
N ARG A 73 3.96 -27.43 -12.12
CA ARG A 73 3.71 -27.39 -13.57
C ARG A 73 2.69 -26.30 -13.91
N ARG A 74 2.40 -25.39 -12.99
CA ARG A 74 1.39 -24.36 -13.09
C ARG A 74 1.99 -23.03 -13.54
N GLY A 75 1.25 -22.34 -14.37
CA GLY A 75 1.54 -20.99 -14.82
C GLY A 75 1.47 -20.00 -13.67
N LYS A 76 2.06 -18.82 -13.89
CA LYS A 76 2.06 -17.75 -12.89
C LYS A 76 0.65 -17.21 -12.67
N THR A 77 0.26 -17.06 -11.41
CA THR A 77 -0.99 -16.40 -11.02
C THR A 77 -0.92 -14.91 -11.31
N VAL A 78 -1.99 -14.34 -11.88
CA VAL A 78 -2.10 -12.91 -12.19
C VAL A 78 -3.08 -12.25 -11.23
N VAL A 79 -2.71 -11.10 -10.67
CA VAL A 79 -3.55 -10.32 -9.75
C VAL A 79 -4.10 -9.09 -10.48
N HIS A 80 -5.42 -8.91 -10.47
CA HIS A 80 -6.08 -7.73 -11.03
C HIS A 80 -6.87 -7.00 -9.95
N GLN A 81 -6.74 -5.67 -9.89
CA GLN A 81 -7.56 -4.84 -9.01
C GLN A 81 -8.84 -4.42 -9.75
N LEU A 82 -9.99 -4.63 -9.12
CA LEU A 82 -11.29 -4.20 -9.62
C LEU A 82 -11.84 -3.11 -8.72
N SER A 83 -11.81 -1.86 -9.20
CA SER A 83 -12.33 -0.73 -8.43
C SER A 83 -13.86 -0.75 -8.42
N VAL A 84 -14.45 -0.91 -7.23
CA VAL A 84 -15.88 -1.06 -6.98
C VAL A 84 -16.41 0.11 -6.17
N SER A 85 -17.66 0.51 -6.42
CA SER A 85 -18.28 1.59 -5.65
C SER A 85 -18.96 1.04 -4.38
N LEU A 86 -19.23 1.92 -3.43
CA LEU A 86 -19.86 1.53 -2.17
C LEU A 86 -21.32 1.06 -2.39
N GLU A 87 -22.02 1.64 -3.36
CA GLU A 87 -23.38 1.26 -3.77
C GLU A 87 -23.42 -0.14 -4.39
N ASP A 88 -22.41 -0.50 -5.17
CA ASP A 88 -22.26 -1.85 -5.74
C ASP A 88 -22.10 -2.89 -4.63
N LEU A 89 -21.29 -2.59 -3.62
CA LEU A 89 -21.07 -3.46 -2.46
C LEU A 89 -22.29 -3.53 -1.53
N TYR A 90 -23.13 -2.50 -1.51
CA TYR A 90 -24.35 -2.45 -0.71
C TYR A 90 -25.51 -3.21 -1.39
N ASN A 91 -25.74 -2.98 -2.68
CA ASN A 91 -26.86 -3.57 -3.41
C ASN A 91 -26.52 -4.93 -4.06
N GLY A 92 -25.23 -5.22 -4.22
CA GLY A 92 -24.75 -6.33 -5.04
C GLY A 92 -24.87 -6.00 -6.53
N SER A 93 -23.85 -6.35 -7.31
CA SER A 93 -23.87 -6.13 -8.76
C SER A 93 -22.99 -7.15 -9.48
N THR A 94 -23.13 -7.25 -10.81
CA THR A 94 -22.26 -8.11 -11.63
C THR A 94 -21.48 -7.23 -12.58
N ARG A 95 -20.14 -7.24 -12.47
CA ARG A 95 -19.25 -6.45 -13.32
C ARG A 95 -18.53 -7.34 -14.33
N LYS A 96 -18.53 -6.93 -15.60
CA LYS A 96 -17.80 -7.62 -16.66
C LYS A 96 -16.40 -7.03 -16.80
N LEU A 97 -15.37 -7.84 -16.54
CA LEU A 97 -13.96 -7.46 -16.68
C LEU A 97 -13.40 -8.09 -17.96
N SER A 98 -12.93 -7.26 -18.90
CA SER A 98 -12.25 -7.76 -20.09
C SER A 98 -10.76 -7.89 -19.85
N LEU A 99 -10.23 -9.11 -19.93
CA LEU A 99 -8.83 -9.43 -19.75
C LEU A 99 -8.23 -9.92 -21.05
N GLN A 100 -6.96 -9.58 -21.30
CA GLN A 100 -6.18 -10.17 -22.37
C GLN A 100 -5.29 -11.24 -21.77
N LYS A 101 -5.40 -12.47 -22.27
CA LYS A 101 -4.55 -13.58 -21.83
C LYS A 101 -3.91 -14.28 -23.02
N ASN A 102 -2.77 -14.91 -22.76
CA ASN A 102 -2.13 -15.80 -23.73
C ASN A 102 -2.82 -17.17 -23.68
N ILE A 103 -3.31 -17.63 -24.81
CA ILE A 103 -3.81 -18.99 -25.00
C ILE A 103 -2.88 -19.76 -25.93
N ILE A 104 -2.84 -21.08 -25.79
CA ILE A 104 -2.13 -21.94 -26.74
C ILE A 104 -2.70 -21.72 -28.14
N CYS A 105 -1.83 -21.53 -29.13
CA CYS A 105 -2.24 -21.27 -30.49
C CYS A 105 -3.01 -22.49 -31.04
N ARG A 106 -4.32 -22.32 -31.26
CA ARG A 106 -5.22 -23.40 -31.72
C ARG A 106 -4.79 -23.99 -33.06
N LYS A 107 -4.19 -23.20 -33.96
CA LYS A 107 -3.76 -23.65 -35.29
C LYS A 107 -2.52 -24.55 -35.29
N CYS A 108 -1.67 -24.47 -34.26
CA CYS A 108 -0.45 -25.28 -34.20
C CYS A 108 -0.36 -26.12 -32.92
N GLY A 109 -1.41 -26.16 -32.10
CA GLY A 109 -1.44 -26.89 -30.82
C GLY A 109 -0.33 -26.52 -29.83
N GLY A 110 0.27 -25.33 -29.95
CA GLY A 110 1.42 -24.94 -29.13
C GLY A 110 2.79 -25.41 -29.63
N CYS A 111 2.89 -26.01 -30.82
CA CYS A 111 4.17 -26.42 -31.41
C CYS A 111 4.92 -25.23 -32.07
N GLY A 112 4.21 -24.17 -32.46
CA GLY A 112 4.80 -22.96 -33.06
C GLY A 112 5.19 -23.10 -34.54
N VAL A 113 5.06 -24.30 -35.09
CA VAL A 113 5.34 -24.64 -36.49
C VAL A 113 4.07 -25.03 -37.23
N ARG A 114 4.13 -25.05 -38.56
CA ARG A 114 3.11 -25.75 -39.36
C ARG A 114 3.12 -27.24 -39.04
N GLU A 115 1.96 -27.88 -39.15
CA GLU A 115 1.82 -29.32 -38.90
C GLU A 115 2.86 -30.13 -39.72
N GLY A 116 3.49 -31.10 -39.07
CA GLY A 116 4.52 -31.96 -39.69
C GLY A 116 5.91 -31.33 -39.88
N ALA A 117 6.10 -30.04 -39.59
CA ALA A 117 7.39 -29.36 -39.75
C ALA A 117 8.26 -29.33 -38.48
N GLN A 118 7.86 -30.04 -37.42
CA GLN A 118 8.58 -30.10 -36.15
C GLN A 118 9.90 -30.85 -36.31
N ARG A 119 11.03 -30.20 -35.98
CA ARG A 119 12.36 -30.79 -36.08
C ARG A 119 13.14 -30.58 -34.79
N ARG A 120 13.80 -31.64 -34.32
CA ARG A 120 14.78 -31.55 -33.23
C ARG A 120 15.94 -30.67 -33.68
N CYS A 121 16.48 -29.90 -32.75
CA CYS A 121 17.63 -29.06 -33.03
C CYS A 121 18.82 -29.94 -33.45
N PRO A 122 19.47 -29.67 -34.59
CA PRO A 122 20.56 -30.52 -35.09
C PRO A 122 21.82 -30.44 -34.20
N LYS A 123 22.01 -29.33 -33.47
CA LYS A 123 23.20 -29.11 -32.63
C LYS A 123 23.11 -29.79 -31.25
N CYS A 124 21.93 -29.77 -30.62
CA CYS A 124 21.73 -30.35 -29.29
C CYS A 124 20.87 -31.61 -29.30
N HIS A 125 20.42 -32.09 -30.46
CA HIS A 125 19.56 -33.27 -30.65
C HIS A 125 18.29 -33.30 -29.78
N GLY A 126 17.72 -32.13 -29.44
CA GLY A 126 16.54 -32.04 -28.56
C GLY A 126 16.84 -31.71 -27.10
N SER A 127 18.09 -31.77 -26.65
CA SER A 127 18.44 -31.54 -25.24
C SER A 127 18.40 -30.08 -24.79
N GLY A 128 18.36 -29.11 -25.71
CA GLY A 128 18.37 -27.68 -25.42
C GLY A 128 19.70 -27.12 -24.88
N MET A 129 20.66 -27.98 -24.55
CA MET A 129 21.94 -27.62 -23.93
C MET A 129 23.11 -28.18 -24.74
N GLU A 130 24.24 -27.50 -24.68
CA GLU A 130 25.49 -27.86 -25.35
C GLU A 130 26.63 -27.87 -24.33
N VAL A 131 27.37 -28.98 -24.27
CA VAL A 131 28.54 -29.12 -23.38
C VAL A 131 29.75 -28.52 -24.09
N ARG A 132 30.28 -27.41 -23.56
CA ARG A 132 31.55 -26.82 -24.01
C ARG A 132 32.67 -27.27 -23.09
N ILE A 133 33.74 -27.81 -23.68
CA ILE A 133 34.93 -28.22 -22.94
C ILE A 133 35.89 -27.03 -22.90
N HIS A 134 36.16 -26.49 -21.71
CA HIS A 134 37.12 -25.42 -21.49
C HIS A 134 38.42 -26.03 -20.95
N GLN A 135 39.53 -25.92 -21.71
CA GLN A 135 40.85 -26.35 -21.24
C GLN A 135 41.46 -25.24 -20.37
N LEU A 136 41.63 -25.51 -19.08
CA LEU A 136 42.21 -24.58 -18.11
C LEU A 136 43.72 -24.80 -17.92
N GLY A 137 44.30 -25.79 -18.61
CA GLY A 137 45.73 -26.07 -18.62
C GLY A 137 46.06 -27.43 -19.24
N PRO A 138 47.35 -27.77 -19.36
CA PRO A 138 47.77 -29.13 -19.69
C PRO A 138 47.23 -30.06 -18.60
N SER A 139 46.42 -31.05 -18.98
CA SER A 139 45.74 -32.05 -18.13
C SER A 139 44.47 -31.64 -17.35
N MET A 140 43.89 -30.45 -17.53
CA MET A 140 42.62 -30.08 -16.86
C MET A 140 41.56 -29.58 -17.85
N ILE A 141 40.53 -30.40 -18.07
CA ILE A 141 39.35 -30.06 -18.88
C ILE A 141 38.14 -29.86 -17.98
N GLN A 142 37.49 -28.70 -18.07
CA GLN A 142 36.22 -28.42 -17.42
C GLN A 142 35.09 -28.53 -18.44
N GLN A 143 34.09 -29.38 -18.17
CA GLN A 143 32.88 -29.46 -18.98
C GLN A 143 31.87 -28.42 -18.46
N ILE A 144 31.61 -27.39 -19.25
CA ILE A 144 30.63 -26.35 -18.93
C ILE A 144 29.39 -26.58 -19.79
N GLN A 145 28.25 -26.83 -19.17
CA GLN A 145 26.98 -26.94 -19.86
C GLN A 145 26.44 -25.53 -20.15
N THR A 146 26.29 -25.19 -21.43
CA THR A 146 25.76 -23.90 -21.89
C THR A 146 24.45 -24.10 -22.65
N VAL A 147 23.59 -23.08 -22.70
CA VAL A 147 22.36 -23.16 -23.52
C VAL A 147 22.73 -23.28 -24.99
N CYS A 148 22.07 -24.19 -25.72
CA CYS A 148 22.36 -24.41 -27.14
C CYS A 148 22.16 -23.11 -27.93
N SER A 149 23.21 -22.65 -28.63
CA SER A 149 23.17 -21.37 -29.35
C SER A 149 22.16 -21.33 -30.49
N GLN A 150 21.75 -22.50 -31.00
CA GLN A 150 20.87 -22.62 -32.17
C GLN A 150 19.38 -22.70 -31.83
N CYS A 151 19.01 -23.34 -30.71
CA CYS A 151 17.61 -23.43 -30.26
C CYS A 151 17.33 -22.62 -28.99
N GLN A 152 18.33 -21.96 -28.40
CA GLN A 152 18.21 -21.13 -27.21
C GLN A 152 17.50 -21.86 -26.05
N GLY A 153 17.78 -23.16 -25.87
CA GLY A 153 17.16 -23.97 -24.82
C GLY A 153 15.84 -24.66 -25.21
N GLN A 154 15.23 -24.33 -26.35
CA GLN A 154 13.94 -24.91 -26.76
C GLN A 154 14.03 -26.38 -27.20
N GLY A 155 15.22 -26.89 -27.52
CA GLY A 155 15.42 -28.25 -28.04
C GLY A 155 14.93 -28.47 -29.49
N GLU A 156 14.08 -27.59 -29.99
CA GLU A 156 13.53 -27.60 -31.34
C GLU A 156 14.20 -26.54 -32.22
N TRP A 157 14.38 -26.85 -33.50
CA TRP A 157 14.88 -25.88 -34.47
C TRP A 157 13.83 -25.63 -35.53
N ILE A 158 13.36 -24.38 -35.59
CA ILE A 158 12.30 -23.94 -36.47
C ILE A 158 12.91 -23.09 -37.57
N ARG A 159 12.68 -23.49 -38.84
CA ARG A 159 13.03 -22.64 -39.97
C ARG A 159 12.04 -21.47 -40.03
N PRO A 160 12.49 -20.23 -40.33
CA PRO A 160 11.59 -19.08 -40.41
C PRO A 160 10.38 -19.27 -41.36
N ARG A 161 10.56 -20.06 -42.43
CA ARG A 161 9.50 -20.39 -43.39
C ARG A 161 8.43 -21.33 -42.81
N ASP A 162 8.82 -22.18 -41.86
CA ASP A 162 7.98 -23.23 -41.28
C ASP A 162 7.27 -22.76 -39.99
N CYS A 163 7.52 -21.52 -39.57
CA CYS A 163 6.80 -20.88 -38.49
C CYS A 163 5.29 -20.86 -38.76
N CYS A 164 4.50 -21.11 -37.72
CA CYS A 164 3.06 -20.91 -37.77
C CYS A 164 2.76 -19.43 -38.05
N LEU A 165 1.95 -19.15 -39.09
CA LEU A 165 1.60 -17.78 -39.49
C LEU A 165 0.76 -17.02 -38.45
N THR A 166 0.08 -17.73 -37.55
CA THR A 166 -0.82 -17.12 -36.57
C THR A 166 -0.11 -16.72 -35.29
N CYS A 167 0.85 -17.52 -34.80
CA CYS A 167 1.65 -17.18 -33.61
C CYS A 167 3.07 -16.72 -33.95
N ASN A 168 3.49 -16.76 -35.22
CA ASN A 168 4.84 -16.43 -35.69
C ASN A 168 5.94 -17.15 -34.91
N GLY A 169 5.75 -18.44 -34.62
CA GLY A 169 6.70 -19.25 -33.83
C GLY A 169 6.59 -19.11 -32.31
N ARG A 170 5.75 -18.20 -31.79
CA ARG A 170 5.63 -17.94 -30.34
C ARG A 170 4.82 -18.98 -29.57
N LYS A 171 4.20 -19.95 -30.26
CA LYS A 171 3.38 -21.04 -29.70
C LYS A 171 2.06 -20.61 -29.00
N VAL A 172 1.93 -19.35 -28.61
CA VAL A 172 0.74 -18.75 -27.97
C VAL A 172 0.20 -17.57 -28.78
N VAL A 173 -1.08 -17.25 -28.57
CA VAL A 173 -1.77 -16.08 -29.15
C VAL A 173 -2.52 -15.31 -28.06
N ARG A 174 -2.60 -13.98 -28.18
CA ARG A 174 -3.36 -13.16 -27.24
C ARG A 174 -4.85 -13.20 -27.58
N GLU A 175 -5.67 -13.61 -26.61
CA GLU A 175 -7.13 -13.64 -26.73
C GLU A 175 -7.75 -12.72 -25.66
N LYS A 176 -8.76 -11.94 -26.06
CA LYS A 176 -9.54 -11.10 -25.14
C LYS A 176 -10.70 -11.93 -24.60
N LYS A 177 -10.74 -12.17 -23.29
CA LYS A 177 -11.82 -12.88 -22.60
C LYS A 177 -12.54 -11.93 -21.65
N ILE A 178 -13.86 -12.04 -21.58
CA ILE A 178 -14.69 -11.29 -20.63
C ILE A 178 -15.02 -12.21 -19.47
N LEU A 179 -14.57 -11.86 -18.27
CA LEU A 179 -14.94 -12.53 -17.03
C LEU A 179 -16.07 -11.77 -16.35
N SER A 180 -17.10 -12.48 -15.90
CA SER A 180 -18.19 -11.91 -15.10
C SER A 180 -17.85 -12.06 -13.63
N VAL A 181 -17.63 -10.94 -12.95
CA VAL A 181 -17.33 -10.87 -11.53
C VAL A 181 -18.61 -10.55 -10.79
N HIS A 182 -19.06 -11.48 -9.96
CA HIS A 182 -20.23 -11.29 -9.10
C HIS A 182 -19.79 -10.63 -7.80
N LEU A 183 -20.37 -9.47 -7.50
CA LEU A 183 -20.18 -8.72 -6.27
C LEU A 183 -21.37 -8.98 -5.37
N ASP A 184 -21.15 -9.76 -4.32
CA ASP A 184 -22.16 -10.03 -3.32
C ASP A 184 -22.34 -8.84 -2.37
N LYS A 185 -23.54 -8.73 -1.81
CA LYS A 185 -23.85 -7.73 -0.78
C LYS A 185 -22.94 -7.92 0.43
N GLY A 186 -22.36 -6.82 0.90
CA GLY A 186 -21.50 -6.80 2.08
C GLY A 186 -20.06 -7.24 1.85
N MET A 187 -19.66 -7.57 0.62
CA MET A 187 -18.24 -7.86 0.32
C MET A 187 -17.33 -6.73 0.80
N LYS A 188 -16.16 -7.10 1.31
CA LYS A 188 -15.21 -6.17 1.94
C LYS A 188 -14.17 -5.67 0.95
N ASP A 189 -13.60 -4.52 1.26
CA ASP A 189 -12.41 -4.03 0.56
C ASP A 189 -11.26 -5.03 0.68
N GLY A 190 -10.46 -5.18 -0.38
CA GLY A 190 -9.36 -6.14 -0.47
C GLY A 190 -9.79 -7.61 -0.59
N GLN A 191 -11.09 -7.92 -0.62
CA GLN A 191 -11.58 -9.29 -0.76
C GLN A 191 -11.18 -9.88 -2.12
N LYS A 192 -10.75 -11.14 -2.12
CA LYS A 192 -10.21 -11.83 -3.30
C LYS A 192 -11.25 -12.75 -3.92
N ILE A 193 -11.40 -12.67 -5.24
CA ILE A 193 -12.23 -13.55 -6.07
C ILE A 193 -11.30 -14.28 -7.04
N THR A 194 -11.20 -15.59 -6.90
CA THR A 194 -10.27 -16.41 -7.71
C THR A 194 -11.00 -17.05 -8.88
N PHE A 195 -10.46 -16.86 -10.08
CA PHE A 195 -10.85 -17.56 -11.30
C PHE A 195 -9.78 -18.60 -11.60
N HIS A 196 -10.11 -19.87 -11.38
CA HIS A 196 -9.19 -20.97 -11.55
C HIS A 196 -8.87 -21.22 -13.03
N GLU A 197 -7.61 -21.53 -13.34
CA GLU A 197 -7.13 -21.87 -14.70
C GLU A 197 -7.38 -20.79 -15.77
N GLU A 198 -7.72 -19.56 -15.35
CA GLU A 198 -7.99 -18.45 -16.25
C GLU A 198 -6.75 -17.64 -16.62
N GLY A 199 -5.59 -17.93 -16.03
CA GLY A 199 -4.32 -17.25 -16.28
C GLY A 199 -3.72 -17.52 -17.66
N ASP A 200 -2.50 -17.00 -17.86
CA ASP A 200 -1.75 -17.19 -19.10
C ASP A 200 -1.35 -18.66 -19.30
N GLN A 201 -1.64 -19.19 -20.48
CA GLN A 201 -1.24 -20.54 -20.87
C GLN A 201 0.16 -20.53 -21.49
N VAL A 202 0.96 -21.52 -21.11
CA VAL A 202 2.28 -21.78 -21.68
C VAL A 202 2.35 -23.25 -22.09
N PRO A 203 2.86 -23.58 -23.29
CA PRO A 203 2.99 -24.97 -23.71
C PRO A 203 3.79 -25.80 -22.70
N GLY A 204 3.21 -26.92 -22.25
CA GLY A 204 3.83 -27.81 -21.26
C GLY A 204 3.58 -27.44 -19.79
N LEU A 205 2.85 -26.35 -19.52
CA LEU A 205 2.42 -25.94 -18.18
C LEU A 205 0.88 -25.84 -18.13
N GLU A 206 0.30 -26.24 -17.00
CA GLU A 206 -1.08 -25.96 -16.63
C GLU A 206 -1.25 -24.44 -16.45
N PRO A 207 -2.37 -23.82 -16.86
CA PRO A 207 -2.59 -22.40 -16.64
C PRO A 207 -2.61 -22.05 -15.14
N GLY A 208 -2.12 -20.86 -14.81
CA GLY A 208 -2.27 -20.30 -13.47
C GLY A 208 -3.68 -19.75 -13.22
N ASP A 209 -3.89 -19.20 -12.03
CA ASP A 209 -5.16 -18.59 -11.65
C ASP A 209 -5.16 -17.07 -11.92
N ILE A 210 -6.35 -16.49 -12.01
CA ILE A 210 -6.54 -15.03 -11.95
C ILE A 210 -7.20 -14.68 -10.63
N ILE A 211 -6.55 -13.84 -9.82
CA ILE A 211 -7.09 -13.34 -8.57
C ILE A 211 -7.53 -11.91 -8.77
N ILE A 212 -8.83 -11.65 -8.63
CA ILE A 212 -9.39 -10.31 -8.63
C ILE A 212 -9.48 -9.82 -7.20
N VAL A 213 -8.80 -8.73 -6.89
CA VAL A 213 -8.86 -8.05 -5.59
C VAL A 213 -9.81 -6.89 -5.72
N LEU A 214 -10.84 -6.86 -4.88
CA LEU A 214 -11.76 -5.73 -4.82
C LEU A 214 -11.06 -4.52 -4.21
N ASP A 215 -11.22 -3.37 -4.86
CA ASP A 215 -10.67 -2.09 -4.45
C ASP A 215 -11.84 -1.11 -4.26
N GLN A 216 -12.20 -0.82 -3.02
CA GLN A 216 -13.34 0.02 -2.70
C GLN A 216 -13.01 1.49 -2.94
N LYS A 217 -13.73 2.11 -3.89
CA LYS A 217 -13.63 3.56 -4.13
C LYS A 217 -14.14 4.35 -2.92
N GLU A 218 -13.47 5.47 -2.67
CA GLU A 218 -13.97 6.47 -1.74
C GLU A 218 -15.31 7.04 -2.23
N HIS A 219 -16.23 7.23 -1.30
CA HIS A 219 -17.55 7.79 -1.59
C HIS A 219 -17.64 9.19 -0.96
N PRO A 220 -18.24 10.19 -1.65
CA PRO A 220 -18.22 11.59 -1.20
C PRO A 220 -18.97 11.83 0.12
N VAL A 221 -20.08 11.12 0.35
CA VAL A 221 -20.93 11.29 1.55
C VAL A 221 -20.64 10.25 2.64
N PHE A 222 -20.60 8.97 2.28
CA PHE A 222 -20.44 7.86 3.21
C PHE A 222 -19.00 7.36 3.28
N ARG A 223 -18.55 7.09 4.50
CA ARG A 223 -17.30 6.38 4.77
C ARG A 223 -17.62 5.04 5.40
N ARG A 224 -17.14 3.95 4.80
CA ARG A 224 -17.31 2.61 5.37
C ARG A 224 -16.37 2.40 6.55
N SER A 225 -16.88 1.78 7.62
CA SER A 225 -16.09 1.26 8.72
C SER A 225 -16.57 -0.15 9.06
N GLY A 226 -15.93 -1.17 8.46
CA GLY A 226 -16.38 -2.55 8.59
C GLY A 226 -17.77 -2.75 8.00
N ASP A 227 -18.74 -3.12 8.84
CA ASP A 227 -20.15 -3.29 8.47
C ASP A 227 -20.98 -2.03 8.76
N ASP A 228 -20.36 -0.99 9.32
CA ASP A 228 -20.99 0.29 9.62
C ASP A 228 -20.70 1.35 8.55
N LEU A 229 -21.56 2.36 8.49
CA LEU A 229 -21.40 3.55 7.64
C LEU A 229 -21.26 4.78 8.52
N ILE A 230 -20.32 5.66 8.20
CA ILE A 230 -20.12 6.93 8.86
C ILE A 230 -20.46 8.04 7.86
N VAL A 231 -21.25 9.01 8.29
CA VAL A 231 -21.57 10.19 7.49
C VAL A 231 -21.42 11.44 8.35
N ARG A 232 -20.82 12.49 7.76
CA ARG A 232 -20.72 13.80 8.39
C ARG A 232 -21.95 14.63 8.06
N ARG A 233 -22.51 15.28 9.08
CA ARG A 233 -23.70 16.11 8.97
C ARG A 233 -23.48 17.44 9.63
N GLU A 234 -23.62 18.48 8.83
CA GLU A 234 -23.58 19.85 9.31
C GLU A 234 -24.98 20.25 9.77
N ILE A 235 -25.08 20.80 10.98
CA ILE A 235 -26.31 21.35 11.55
C ILE A 235 -26.05 22.79 11.99
N SER A 236 -27.10 23.62 11.98
CA SER A 236 -26.99 24.97 12.56
C SER A 236 -26.96 24.91 14.08
N LEU A 237 -26.42 25.96 14.74
CA LEU A 237 -26.48 26.08 16.20
C LEU A 237 -27.93 26.01 16.74
N ALA A 238 -28.88 26.62 16.03
CA ALA A 238 -30.29 26.56 16.40
C ALA A 238 -30.83 25.13 16.34
N ASP A 239 -30.54 24.38 15.28
CA ASP A 239 -30.95 22.98 15.16
C ASP A 239 -30.28 22.08 16.20
N ALA A 240 -29.03 22.39 16.56
CA ALA A 240 -28.28 21.67 17.58
C ALA A 240 -28.87 21.83 18.99
N LEU A 241 -29.45 23.00 19.29
CA LEU A 241 -30.04 23.32 20.61
C LEU A 241 -31.54 23.02 20.69
N CYS A 242 -32.28 23.32 19.62
CA CYS A 242 -33.75 23.27 19.59
C CYS A 242 -34.32 22.00 18.95
N GLY A 243 -33.45 21.10 18.49
CA GLY A 243 -33.82 19.87 17.77
C GLY A 243 -33.73 20.07 16.26
N CYS A 244 -33.19 19.06 15.57
CA CYS A 244 -32.92 19.09 14.15
C CYS A 244 -33.79 18.09 13.38
N ARG A 245 -34.16 18.42 12.14
CA ARG A 245 -34.77 17.47 11.19
C ARG A 245 -33.96 17.48 9.90
N GLN A 246 -33.35 16.35 9.56
CA GLN A 246 -32.53 16.19 8.37
C GLN A 246 -32.94 14.99 7.54
N VAL A 247 -32.71 15.10 6.24
CA VAL A 247 -33.02 14.05 5.28
C VAL A 247 -31.72 13.48 4.74
N ILE A 248 -31.58 12.15 4.81
CA ILE A 248 -30.43 11.42 4.26
C ILE A 248 -30.91 10.46 3.18
N ARG A 249 -30.29 10.54 2.00
CA ARG A 249 -30.46 9.51 0.96
C ARG A 249 -29.46 8.39 1.17
N THR A 250 -29.95 7.17 1.34
CA THR A 250 -29.15 5.95 1.54
C THR A 250 -28.68 5.35 0.21
N LEU A 251 -27.82 4.32 0.28
CA LEU A 251 -27.19 3.68 -0.87
C LEU A 251 -28.14 2.82 -1.72
N ASP A 252 -29.33 2.52 -1.21
CA ASP A 252 -30.45 1.89 -1.93
C ASP A 252 -31.44 2.92 -2.51
N ASN A 253 -31.06 4.20 -2.53
CA ASN A 253 -31.91 5.32 -2.94
C ASN A 253 -33.17 5.55 -2.08
N ARG A 254 -33.27 4.93 -0.89
CA ARG A 254 -34.28 5.32 0.09
C ARG A 254 -33.91 6.65 0.74
N THR A 255 -34.91 7.28 1.35
CA THR A 255 -34.76 8.57 2.02
C THR A 255 -35.17 8.41 3.47
N LEU A 256 -34.25 8.66 4.39
CA LEU A 256 -34.47 8.58 5.83
C LEU A 256 -34.64 9.98 6.40
N LEU A 257 -35.71 10.19 7.16
CA LEU A 257 -35.91 11.40 7.95
C LEU A 257 -35.34 11.15 9.35
N ILE A 258 -34.33 11.92 9.70
CA ILE A 258 -33.66 11.89 11.00
C ILE A 258 -34.17 13.07 11.79
N SER A 259 -34.72 12.81 12.97
CA SER A 259 -35.23 13.85 13.86
C SER A 259 -34.61 13.71 15.24
N SER A 260 -34.03 14.80 15.74
CA SER A 260 -33.69 14.96 17.16
C SER A 260 -34.85 15.69 17.84
N PRO A 261 -35.39 15.18 18.96
CA PRO A 261 -36.46 15.87 19.67
C PRO A 261 -35.97 17.22 20.24
N PRO A 262 -36.84 18.22 20.35
CA PRO A 262 -36.50 19.47 21.02
C PRO A 262 -36.03 19.23 22.45
N GLY A 263 -34.93 19.89 22.85
CA GLY A 263 -34.31 19.74 24.16
C GLY A 263 -33.18 18.70 24.23
N ASP A 264 -33.00 17.86 23.20
CA ASP A 264 -31.83 16.99 23.07
C ASP A 264 -30.71 17.75 22.35
N VAL A 265 -29.73 18.22 23.12
CA VAL A 265 -28.63 19.05 22.62
C VAL A 265 -27.57 18.20 21.92
N ILE A 266 -27.32 18.51 20.64
CA ILE A 266 -26.26 17.90 19.85
C ILE A 266 -24.99 18.73 19.99
N ARG A 267 -23.92 18.13 20.50
CA ARG A 267 -22.63 18.82 20.66
C ARG A 267 -21.83 18.80 19.35
N PRO A 268 -20.94 19.77 19.12
CA PRO A 268 -19.98 19.68 18.02
C PRO A 268 -19.13 18.41 18.13
N GLY A 269 -19.08 17.63 17.05
CA GLY A 269 -18.36 16.34 17.02
C GLY A 269 -19.12 15.15 17.60
N ASP A 270 -20.36 15.35 18.08
CA ASP A 270 -21.16 14.28 18.67
C ASP A 270 -21.49 13.17 17.65
N LEU A 271 -21.63 11.94 18.15
CA LEU A 271 -21.87 10.74 17.35
C LEU A 271 -23.22 10.12 17.75
N LYS A 272 -24.20 10.17 16.85
CA LYS A 272 -25.46 9.41 17.01
C LYS A 272 -25.51 8.27 16.01
N CYS A 273 -26.23 7.19 16.32
CA CYS A 273 -26.34 6.04 15.42
C CYS A 273 -27.78 5.64 15.12
N ILE A 274 -28.01 5.19 13.90
CA ILE A 274 -29.25 4.56 13.45
C ILE A 274 -28.96 3.06 13.26
N PRO A 275 -29.57 2.19 14.08
CA PRO A 275 -29.36 0.76 13.94
C PRO A 275 -29.92 0.24 12.61
N ASN A 276 -29.30 -0.81 12.07
CA ASN A 276 -29.73 -1.52 10.84
C ASN A 276 -29.73 -0.69 9.54
N GLU A 277 -29.10 0.48 9.51
CA GLU A 277 -28.95 1.31 8.29
C GLU A 277 -27.48 1.44 7.82
N GLY A 278 -26.60 0.55 8.29
CA GLY A 278 -25.21 0.42 7.83
C GLY A 278 -25.05 -0.51 6.61
N MET A 279 -23.84 -1.02 6.38
CA MET A 279 -23.57 -1.97 5.30
C MET A 279 -24.20 -3.35 5.61
N PRO A 280 -24.64 -4.11 4.58
CA PRO A 280 -25.03 -5.50 4.75
C PRO A 280 -23.85 -6.36 5.22
N VAL A 281 -24.13 -7.33 6.08
CA VAL A 281 -23.13 -8.31 6.51
C VAL A 281 -22.92 -9.34 5.41
N TYR A 282 -21.67 -9.59 5.02
CA TYR A 282 -21.34 -10.57 3.98
C TYR A 282 -21.88 -11.96 4.36
N ARG A 283 -22.52 -12.66 3.41
CA ARG A 283 -23.26 -13.93 3.57
C ARG A 283 -24.54 -13.88 4.42
N SER A 284 -24.82 -12.75 5.07
CA SER A 284 -26.04 -12.53 5.85
C SER A 284 -26.68 -11.19 5.45
N PRO A 285 -27.18 -11.07 4.20
CA PRO A 285 -27.58 -9.78 3.62
C PRO A 285 -28.80 -9.13 4.28
N PHE A 286 -29.55 -9.88 5.08
CA PHE A 286 -30.68 -9.35 5.86
C PHE A 286 -30.24 -8.62 7.12
N GLN A 287 -29.02 -8.88 7.60
CA GLN A 287 -28.41 -8.15 8.70
C GLN A 287 -27.58 -7.00 8.15
N LYS A 288 -27.71 -5.83 8.77
CA LYS A 288 -26.97 -4.63 8.42
C LYS A 288 -26.31 -4.08 9.68
N GLY A 289 -25.17 -3.42 9.51
CA GLY A 289 -24.57 -2.64 10.59
C GLY A 289 -25.37 -1.38 10.89
N LYS A 290 -24.72 -0.42 11.55
CA LYS A 290 -25.33 0.88 11.91
C LYS A 290 -24.84 2.01 11.00
N LEU A 291 -25.70 3.01 10.85
CA LEU A 291 -25.33 4.30 10.26
C LEU A 291 -24.97 5.26 11.40
N ILE A 292 -23.72 5.70 11.45
CA ILE A 292 -23.15 6.61 12.43
C ILE A 292 -23.13 8.02 11.81
N LEU A 293 -23.78 8.95 12.49
CA LEU A 293 -23.87 10.36 12.14
C LEU A 293 -22.87 11.11 12.99
N GLN A 294 -21.88 11.73 12.35
CA GLN A 294 -20.97 12.68 12.98
C GLN A 294 -21.48 14.08 12.75
N PHE A 295 -21.88 14.78 13.82
CA PHE A 295 -22.43 16.12 13.72
C PHE A 295 -21.35 17.18 13.81
N GLU A 296 -21.41 18.14 12.90
CA GLU A 296 -20.60 19.35 12.89
C GLU A 296 -21.54 20.55 13.03
N VAL A 297 -21.34 21.36 14.06
CA VAL A 297 -22.22 22.50 14.35
C VAL A 297 -21.64 23.74 13.71
N LYS A 298 -22.38 24.32 12.75
CA LYS A 298 -22.05 25.60 12.16
C LYS A 298 -22.54 26.73 13.06
N PHE A 299 -21.58 27.44 13.63
CA PHE A 299 -21.84 28.69 14.34
C PHE A 299 -22.15 29.80 13.33
N PRO A 300 -23.03 30.74 13.71
CA PRO A 300 -23.32 31.89 12.86
C PRO A 300 -22.08 32.79 12.70
N GLU A 301 -22.05 33.57 11.62
CA GLU A 301 -20.96 34.50 11.32
C GLU A 301 -20.90 35.65 12.35
N PRO A 302 -19.72 36.29 12.52
CA PRO A 302 -19.60 37.47 13.37
C PRO A 302 -20.60 38.56 12.98
N GLY A 303 -21.32 39.11 13.95
CA GLY A 303 -22.32 40.15 13.71
C GLY A 303 -23.68 39.66 13.19
N TRP A 304 -23.95 38.34 13.18
CA TRP A 304 -25.26 37.83 12.73
C TRP A 304 -26.45 38.34 13.54
N LEU A 305 -26.23 38.71 14.81
CA LEU A 305 -27.26 39.21 15.71
C LEU A 305 -26.88 40.61 16.22
N PRO A 306 -27.78 41.61 16.10
CA PRO A 306 -27.56 42.94 16.66
C PRO A 306 -27.36 42.91 18.19
N THR A 307 -26.54 43.84 18.70
CA THR A 307 -26.15 43.91 20.12
C THR A 307 -27.35 44.01 21.07
N ASP A 308 -28.42 44.69 20.65
CA ASP A 308 -29.64 44.84 21.45
C ASP A 308 -30.35 43.50 21.70
N ARG A 309 -30.23 42.55 20.76
CA ARG A 309 -30.82 41.21 20.86
C ARG A 309 -29.86 40.20 21.50
N LEU A 310 -28.56 40.46 21.57
CA LEU A 310 -27.60 39.60 22.28
C LEU A 310 -27.93 39.50 23.77
N ARG A 311 -28.41 40.58 24.40
CA ARG A 311 -28.86 40.55 25.80
C ARG A 311 -30.03 39.58 26.02
N GLN A 312 -30.97 39.50 25.06
CA GLN A 312 -32.08 38.56 25.12
C GLN A 312 -31.60 37.12 24.96
N LEU A 313 -30.61 36.89 24.09
CA LEU A 313 -29.99 35.58 23.91
C LEU A 313 -29.25 35.14 25.18
N GLN A 314 -28.47 36.04 25.79
CA GLN A 314 -27.71 35.78 27.03
C GLN A 314 -28.63 35.38 28.19
N ALA A 315 -29.83 35.94 28.26
CA ALA A 315 -30.81 35.62 29.30
C ALA A 315 -31.28 34.15 29.31
N PHE A 316 -31.08 33.39 28.22
CA PHE A 316 -31.39 31.96 28.16
C PHE A 316 -30.27 31.06 28.71
N PHE A 317 -29.08 31.62 28.99
CA PHE A 317 -27.93 30.88 29.50
C PHE A 317 -27.73 31.14 31.02
N PRO A 318 -27.01 30.27 31.73
CA PRO A 318 -26.63 30.51 33.12
C PRO A 318 -25.92 31.86 33.28
N ALA A 319 -26.09 32.50 34.45
CA ALA A 319 -25.36 33.72 34.77
C ALA A 319 -23.85 33.48 34.58
N GLN A 320 -23.20 34.35 33.81
CA GLN A 320 -21.74 34.30 33.68
C GLN A 320 -21.14 34.57 35.07
N GLU A 321 -20.16 33.74 35.46
CA GLU A 321 -19.32 34.05 36.61
C GLU A 321 -18.58 35.36 36.30
N GLU A 322 -18.79 36.36 37.16
CA GLU A 322 -18.03 37.60 37.10
C GLU A 322 -16.59 37.29 37.50
N VAL A 323 -15.69 37.39 36.53
CA VAL A 323 -14.25 37.26 36.79
C VAL A 323 -13.81 38.54 37.49
N MET A 324 -13.52 38.45 38.79
CA MET A 324 -12.95 39.57 39.54
C MET A 324 -11.48 39.74 39.13
N ALA A 325 -11.19 40.77 38.36
CA ALA A 325 -9.81 41.20 38.12
C ALA A 325 -9.23 41.75 39.44
N THR A 326 -8.12 41.16 39.88
CA THR A 326 -7.34 41.65 41.02
C THR A 326 -6.33 42.70 40.56
N GLU A 327 -5.72 43.44 41.48
CA GLU A 327 -4.68 44.45 41.14
C GLU A 327 -3.49 43.86 40.37
N ASP A 328 -3.26 42.54 40.51
CA ASP A 328 -2.21 41.80 39.80
C ASP A 328 -2.66 41.26 38.43
N THR A 329 -3.86 41.60 37.94
CA THR A 329 -4.43 41.06 36.70
C THR A 329 -4.27 42.02 35.53
N GLU A 330 -3.47 41.64 34.53
CA GLU A 330 -3.31 42.39 33.28
C GLU A 330 -4.42 42.03 32.27
N GLU A 331 -5.11 43.04 31.74
CA GLU A 331 -6.10 42.86 30.67
C GLU A 331 -5.38 42.66 29.31
N VAL A 332 -5.74 41.60 28.60
CA VAL A 332 -5.19 41.29 27.28
C VAL A 332 -6.32 41.06 26.27
N GLU A 333 -6.20 41.66 25.09
CA GLU A 333 -7.12 41.43 23.99
C GLU A 333 -6.75 40.16 23.21
N LEU A 334 -7.75 39.32 22.92
CA LEU A 334 -7.56 38.15 22.07
C LEU A 334 -7.36 38.59 20.61
N SER A 335 -6.36 38.01 19.96
CA SER A 335 -6.11 38.17 18.53
C SER A 335 -6.13 36.82 17.83
N ASP A 336 -6.43 36.82 16.53
CA ASP A 336 -6.46 35.60 15.74
C ASP A 336 -5.09 34.92 15.75
N TYR A 337 -5.07 33.64 16.11
CA TYR A 337 -3.86 32.84 16.10
C TYR A 337 -3.40 32.57 14.67
N THR A 338 -2.22 33.08 14.32
CA THR A 338 -1.54 32.73 13.06
C THR A 338 -0.33 31.85 13.37
N ALA A 339 -0.33 30.63 12.83
CA ALA A 339 0.71 29.63 13.12
C ALA A 339 2.12 30.01 12.61
N HIS A 340 2.25 31.09 11.84
CA HIS A 340 3.49 31.55 11.22
C HIS A 340 3.78 33.02 11.57
N GLY A 341 4.28 33.28 12.78
CA GLY A 341 5.22 34.37 13.06
C GLY A 341 4.68 35.80 13.24
N GLY A 342 4.26 36.12 14.47
CA GLY A 342 4.66 37.32 15.24
C GLY A 342 4.03 38.69 14.89
N PRO A 343 3.51 39.44 15.88
CA PRO A 343 3.07 40.83 15.67
C PRO A 343 4.29 41.68 15.30
N GLY A 344 4.16 42.46 14.23
CA GLY A 344 5.24 43.27 13.66
C GLY A 344 5.88 44.18 14.71
N ARG A 345 7.15 43.90 15.03
CA ARG A 345 8.03 44.86 15.70
C ARG A 345 8.15 46.09 14.81
N ARG A 346 7.51 47.20 15.18
CA ARG A 346 7.87 48.52 14.67
C ARG A 346 9.33 48.79 15.07
N PRO A 347 10.22 49.20 14.17
CA PRO A 347 11.58 49.58 14.55
C PRO A 347 11.53 50.89 15.33
N TYR A 348 11.91 50.82 16.61
CA TYR A 348 12.14 51.99 17.46
C TYR A 348 13.52 52.55 17.10
N THR A 349 13.56 53.66 16.37
CA THR A 349 14.77 54.48 16.21
C THR A 349 14.95 55.33 17.45
N GLY A 350 15.70 54.81 18.42
CA GLY A 350 16.22 55.57 19.55
C GLY A 350 17.54 56.22 19.16
N GLU A 351 17.55 57.56 19.17
CA GLU A 351 18.74 58.39 19.01
C GLU A 351 19.69 58.16 20.21
N ALA A 352 20.94 57.82 19.93
CA ALA A 352 22.00 57.74 20.93
C ALA A 352 22.97 58.91 20.71
N TYR A 353 23.08 59.78 21.72
CA TYR A 353 24.00 60.91 21.76
C TYR A 353 25.45 60.46 22.01
N HIS A 354 26.35 61.27 21.44
CA HIS A 354 27.81 61.35 21.45
C HIS A 354 28.56 61.13 22.78
N GLU A 355 29.82 60.66 22.67
CA GLU A 355 31.08 61.37 23.03
C GLU A 355 32.26 60.39 22.73
N ASP A 356 33.03 60.60 21.66
CA ASP A 356 34.27 61.40 21.55
C ASP A 356 35.49 60.68 22.18
N ASP A 357 36.49 60.28 21.37
CA ASP A 357 37.87 60.80 21.50
C ASP A 357 38.93 60.23 20.52
N PHE A 358 39.75 61.16 20.01
CA PHE A 358 41.10 61.10 19.39
C PHE A 358 41.34 60.66 17.92
N GLU A 359 41.53 61.69 17.06
CA GLU A 359 42.72 62.03 16.22
C GLU A 359 43.73 60.91 15.85
N ASP A 360 44.35 60.82 14.67
CA ASP A 360 44.48 61.61 13.44
C ASP A 360 45.22 60.69 12.43
N GLY A 361 45.21 61.00 11.12
CA GLY A 361 46.21 60.46 10.19
C GLY A 361 45.72 59.93 8.83
N MET A 362 45.53 60.85 7.89
CA MET A 362 45.86 60.75 6.47
C MET A 362 45.92 59.37 5.74
N ARG A 363 45.09 59.32 4.67
CA ARG A 363 45.42 58.95 3.27
C ARG A 363 45.57 57.48 2.83
N GLN A 364 44.91 57.26 1.69
CA GLN A 364 45.26 56.43 0.52
C GLN A 364 44.80 54.96 0.45
N HIS A 365 43.72 54.78 -0.31
CA HIS A 365 43.57 53.87 -1.45
C HIS A 365 44.72 52.86 -1.68
N VAL A 366 44.41 51.55 -1.66
CA VAL A 366 44.84 50.62 -2.71
C VAL A 366 43.85 49.45 -2.82
N GLN A 367 43.28 49.26 -4.03
CA GLN A 367 42.74 47.98 -4.49
C GLN A 367 43.92 47.03 -4.75
N CYS A 368 43.81 45.75 -4.39
CA CYS A 368 44.34 44.71 -5.27
C CYS A 368 43.71 43.34 -5.01
N GLN A 369 43.40 42.72 -6.13
CA GLN A 369 42.91 41.39 -6.39
C GLN A 369 44.07 40.37 -6.37
N THR A 370 43.71 39.09 -6.52
CA THR A 370 44.52 37.89 -6.80
C THR A 370 45.04 37.15 -5.56
N SER A 371 45.00 35.82 -5.50
CA SER A 371 44.89 34.81 -6.58
C SER A 371 43.78 33.78 -6.35
#